data_AF-A0A5C6TYK6-F1
#
_entry.id   AF-A0A5C6TYK6-F1
#
_cell.length_a   1.000
_cell.length_b   1.000
_cell.length_c   1.000
_cell.angle_alpha   90.00
_cell.angle_beta   90.00
_cell.angle_gamma   90.00
#
_symmetry.space_group_name_H-M   'P 1'
#
loop_
_entity.id
_entity.type
_entity.pdbx_description
1 polymer ?
#
loop_
_entity_poly.entity_id
_entity_poly.type
_entity_poly.pdbx_seq_one_letter_code
_entity_poly.pdbx_strand_id
1 'polypeptide(L)'
;MKLGAACCASATIAILALVAACRPAPDADANAAADAAPAESTEPTTVDSGVDIDASLSLDQLNGLENHTPPPEADALPPADAPLRFVGRWAADSGLCATAPWQFTAQSLSTPAGAHCRFRRVEKTPGGVDISALCTAEGPERRDRIRLRFAESAGAMLFESTTIADAGLVYCRP
;
A
#
# COMPACT_ATOMS: atom_id res chain seq x y z
N MET A 1 5.70 52.80 -19.62
CA MET A 1 6.79 51.81 -19.50
C MET A 1 6.29 50.47 -20.03
N LYS A 2 7.14 49.77 -20.79
CA LYS A 2 6.84 48.77 -21.82
C LYS A 2 6.11 47.51 -21.30
N LEU A 3 5.02 47.16 -21.98
CA LEU A 3 4.43 45.81 -22.02
C LEU A 3 5.34 44.90 -22.87
N GLY A 4 5.70 43.73 -22.33
CA GLY A 4 6.38 42.67 -23.08
C GLY A 4 5.44 41.49 -23.32
N ALA A 5 4.83 41.45 -24.50
CA ALA A 5 4.13 40.29 -25.03
C ALA A 5 5.14 39.39 -25.75
N ALA A 6 5.28 38.14 -25.31
CA ALA A 6 6.02 37.11 -26.04
C ALA A 6 5.02 36.06 -26.56
N CYS A 7 4.63 36.28 -27.80
CA CYS A 7 3.91 35.38 -28.68
C CYS A 7 4.85 34.23 -29.07
N CYS A 8 4.47 32.97 -28.91
CA CYS A 8 5.10 31.86 -29.63
C CYS A 8 4.13 30.70 -29.86
N ALA A 9 3.60 30.71 -31.08
CA ALA A 9 3.42 29.57 -31.98
C ALA A 9 2.57 28.38 -31.52
N SER A 10 1.29 28.49 -31.88
CA SER A 10 0.43 27.34 -32.21
C SER A 10 1.07 26.49 -33.31
N ALA A 11 1.36 25.22 -33.02
CA ALA A 11 1.63 24.21 -34.03
C ALA A 11 0.38 23.33 -34.17
N THR A 12 -0.51 23.75 -35.05
CA THR A 12 -1.68 22.99 -35.49
C THR A 12 -1.20 21.90 -36.45
N ILE A 13 -0.98 20.68 -35.97
CA ILE A 13 -0.78 19.52 -36.84
C ILE A 13 -2.10 18.74 -36.90
N ALA A 14 -2.88 19.06 -37.93
CA ALA A 14 -3.97 18.24 -38.40
C ALA A 14 -3.38 17.12 -39.28
N ILE A 15 -3.30 15.90 -38.77
CA ILE A 15 -3.11 14.71 -39.60
C ILE A 15 -4.36 13.87 -39.46
N LEU A 16 -5.29 14.14 -40.38
CA LEU A 16 -6.38 13.25 -40.74
C LEU A 16 -5.81 12.26 -41.76
N ALA A 17 -5.50 11.04 -41.33
CA ALA A 17 -5.29 9.91 -42.22
C ALA A 17 -6.03 8.70 -41.63
N LEU A 18 -7.18 8.40 -42.23
CA LEU A 18 -7.85 7.12 -42.08
C LEU A 18 -6.88 6.00 -42.45
N VAL A 19 -6.56 5.13 -41.51
CA VAL A 19 -6.18 3.75 -41.81
C VAL A 19 -7.18 2.85 -41.11
N ALA A 20 -8.25 2.52 -41.84
CA ALA A 20 -9.06 1.35 -41.57
C ALA A 20 -8.25 0.13 -42.02
N ALA A 21 -7.74 -0.67 -41.07
CA ALA A 21 -7.17 -1.98 -41.36
C ALA A 21 -7.35 -2.92 -40.16
N CYS A 22 -8.35 -3.79 -40.33
CA CYS A 22 -8.58 -5.13 -39.77
C CYS A 22 -7.61 -5.75 -38.71
N ARG A 23 -8.29 -6.33 -37.70
CA ARG A 23 -8.10 -7.69 -37.09
C ARG A 23 -7.06 -7.87 -35.96
N PRO A 24 -7.19 -8.92 -35.10
CA PRO A 24 -8.22 -9.98 -35.00
C PRO A 24 -8.95 -10.05 -33.64
N ALA A 25 -10.02 -10.85 -33.62
CA ALA A 25 -10.75 -11.33 -32.44
C ALA A 25 -9.94 -12.46 -31.73
N PRO A 26 -10.32 -12.88 -30.51
CA PRO A 26 -9.44 -13.60 -29.58
C PRO A 26 -9.25 -15.07 -29.96
N ASP A 27 -7.99 -15.51 -29.98
CA ASP A 27 -7.66 -16.94 -30.00
C ASP A 27 -7.92 -17.52 -28.59
N ALA A 28 -9.04 -18.22 -28.49
CA ALA A 28 -9.30 -19.19 -27.45
C ALA A 28 -8.53 -20.47 -27.81
N ASP A 29 -7.24 -20.53 -27.46
CA ASP A 29 -6.49 -21.78 -27.50
C ASP A 29 -6.43 -22.42 -26.13
N ALA A 30 -7.11 -23.55 -26.07
CA ALA A 30 -7.03 -24.54 -25.02
C ALA A 30 -5.60 -25.08 -24.90
N ASN A 31 -4.93 -24.80 -23.78
CA ASN A 31 -3.79 -25.59 -23.34
C ASN A 31 -4.27 -26.57 -22.27
N ALA A 32 -4.72 -27.73 -22.75
CA ALA A 32 -4.88 -28.93 -21.96
C ALA A 32 -3.72 -29.89 -22.28
N ALA A 33 -3.11 -30.41 -21.20
CA ALA A 33 -2.22 -31.58 -21.13
C ALA A 33 -0.83 -31.40 -21.80
N ALA A 34 0.30 -31.90 -21.29
CA ALA A 34 0.60 -32.82 -20.21
C ALA A 34 2.10 -32.67 -19.85
N ASP A 35 2.48 -33.30 -18.73
CA ASP A 35 3.80 -33.87 -18.44
C ASP A 35 5.03 -32.95 -18.33
N ALA A 36 5.48 -32.73 -17.10
CA ALA A 36 6.60 -33.50 -16.53
C ALA A 36 7.06 -32.87 -15.21
N ALA A 37 6.78 -33.57 -14.12
CA ALA A 37 7.41 -33.32 -12.83
C ALA A 37 8.86 -33.83 -12.85
N PRO A 38 9.84 -33.06 -12.35
CA PRO A 38 10.94 -33.61 -11.58
C PRO A 38 10.54 -33.58 -10.11
N ALA A 39 10.29 -34.77 -9.57
CA ALA A 39 10.35 -35.02 -8.15
C ALA A 39 11.81 -34.84 -7.71
N GLU A 40 12.16 -33.67 -7.18
CA GLU A 40 13.29 -33.58 -6.25
C GLU A 40 12.77 -33.89 -4.85
N SER A 41 12.92 -35.17 -4.50
CA SER A 41 12.96 -35.61 -3.11
C SER A 41 14.12 -34.91 -2.42
N THR A 42 13.82 -33.80 -1.75
CA THR A 42 14.67 -33.34 -0.65
C THR A 42 14.28 -34.15 0.57
N GLU A 43 15.23 -34.96 1.02
CA GLU A 43 15.14 -35.86 2.16
C GLU A 43 14.56 -35.16 3.41
N PRO A 44 13.63 -35.78 4.15
CA PRO A 44 13.30 -35.33 5.49
C PRO A 44 14.48 -35.64 6.40
N THR A 45 15.29 -34.63 6.73
CA THR A 45 16.25 -34.73 7.82
C THR A 45 15.46 -34.86 9.12
N THR A 46 15.25 -36.10 9.52
CA THR A 46 14.75 -36.49 10.84
C THR A 46 15.80 -36.04 11.86
N VAL A 47 15.67 -34.83 12.38
CA VAL A 47 16.42 -34.42 13.56
C VAL A 47 15.70 -35.04 14.75
N ASP A 48 16.19 -36.22 15.12
CA ASP A 48 16.00 -36.85 16.41
C ASP A 48 16.55 -35.91 17.49
N SER A 49 15.65 -35.08 18.01
CA SER A 49 15.84 -34.38 19.28
C SER A 49 14.87 -35.01 20.26
N GLY A 50 15.25 -36.18 20.78
CA GLY A 50 14.83 -36.64 22.10
C GLY A 50 15.21 -35.58 23.13
N VAL A 51 14.33 -34.61 23.31
CA VAL A 51 14.31 -33.74 24.47
C VAL A 51 13.18 -34.27 25.33
N ASP A 52 13.56 -34.94 26.41
CA ASP A 52 12.68 -35.21 27.53
C ASP A 52 12.06 -33.89 27.99
N ILE A 53 10.84 -33.62 27.54
CA ILE A 53 10.00 -32.56 28.12
C ILE A 53 9.59 -33.10 29.48
N ASP A 54 10.39 -32.80 30.50
CA ASP A 54 10.03 -32.95 31.90
C ASP A 54 8.71 -32.20 32.09
N ALA A 55 7.64 -32.98 32.31
CA ALA A 55 6.29 -32.51 32.55
C ALA A 55 6.20 -31.90 33.96
N SER A 56 7.00 -30.87 34.21
CA SER A 56 6.89 -29.94 35.33
C SER A 56 6.40 -28.61 34.77
N LEU A 57 5.26 -28.63 34.07
CA LEU A 57 4.47 -27.43 33.80
C LEU A 57 3.80 -27.03 35.11
N SER A 58 4.54 -26.27 35.92
CA SER A 58 4.03 -25.65 37.13
C SER A 58 2.76 -24.86 36.79
N LEU A 59 1.68 -25.17 37.51
CA LEU A 59 0.39 -24.49 37.42
C LEU A 59 0.52 -22.96 37.65
N ASP A 60 1.62 -22.50 38.24
CA ASP A 60 1.99 -21.09 38.40
C ASP A 60 2.28 -20.35 37.06
N GLN A 61 2.61 -21.05 35.98
CA GLN A 61 2.91 -20.40 34.68
C GLN A 61 1.64 -20.06 33.87
N LEU A 62 0.48 -20.59 34.25
CA LEU A 62 -0.81 -20.22 33.67
C LEU A 62 -1.41 -18.93 34.26
N ASN A 63 -0.94 -18.48 35.43
CA ASN A 63 -1.37 -17.21 36.04
C ASN A 63 -0.61 -15.97 35.50
N GLY A 64 0.34 -16.16 34.58
CA GLY A 64 1.13 -15.06 33.97
C GLY A 64 0.57 -14.51 32.65
N LEU A 65 -0.47 -15.13 32.08
CA LEU A 65 -1.07 -14.71 30.80
C LEU A 65 -2.24 -13.71 30.95
N GLU A 66 -2.73 -13.51 32.18
CA GLU A 66 -3.89 -12.65 32.46
C GLU A 66 -3.55 -11.18 32.66
N ASN A 67 -2.29 -10.79 32.47
CA ASN A 67 -1.89 -9.38 32.38
C ASN A 67 -1.39 -9.04 30.97
N HIS A 68 -2.10 -9.54 29.95
CA HIS A 68 -2.20 -8.83 28.68
C HIS A 68 -2.90 -7.50 28.97
N THR A 69 -2.13 -6.52 29.44
CA THR A 69 -2.47 -5.12 29.22
C THR A 69 -2.85 -5.02 27.75
N PRO A 70 -4.11 -4.70 27.40
CA PRO A 70 -4.47 -4.55 26.00
C PRO A 70 -3.44 -3.61 25.38
N PRO A 71 -2.86 -3.97 24.22
CA PRO A 71 -1.85 -3.12 23.58
C PRO A 71 -2.39 -1.69 23.58
N PRO A 72 -1.54 -0.71 23.98
CA PRO A 72 -1.96 0.67 24.20
C PRO A 72 -2.87 1.07 23.05
N GLU A 73 -4.15 1.29 23.35
CA GLU A 73 -5.28 1.31 22.42
C GLU A 73 -4.80 1.67 21.02
N ALA A 74 -4.51 0.65 20.19
CA ALA A 74 -4.17 0.89 18.81
C ALA A 74 -5.29 1.77 18.26
N ASP A 75 -4.92 2.96 17.83
CA ASP A 75 -5.86 4.02 17.48
C ASP A 75 -6.86 3.44 16.48
N ALA A 76 -8.09 3.26 16.94
CA ALA A 76 -9.11 2.55 16.18
C ALA A 76 -9.19 3.15 14.78
N LEU A 77 -9.17 2.28 13.76
CA LEU A 77 -9.27 2.73 12.38
C LEU A 77 -10.49 3.65 12.24
N PRO A 78 -10.41 4.67 11.37
CA PRO A 78 -11.60 5.43 11.02
C PRO A 78 -12.71 4.47 10.53
N PRO A 79 -14.00 4.81 10.70
CA PRO A 79 -15.09 3.91 10.31
C PRO A 79 -15.00 3.43 8.86
N ALA A 80 -15.37 2.17 8.61
CA ALA A 80 -15.25 1.54 7.28
C ALA A 80 -16.13 2.21 6.21
N ASP A 81 -17.22 2.85 6.61
CA ASP A 81 -18.15 3.59 5.77
C ASP A 81 -17.75 5.05 5.53
N ALA A 82 -16.65 5.53 6.14
CA ALA A 82 -16.16 6.88 5.94
C ALA A 82 -15.81 7.15 4.46
N PRO A 83 -16.30 8.25 3.84
CA PRO A 83 -16.15 8.50 2.40
C PRO A 83 -14.69 8.51 1.91
N LEU A 84 -13.77 9.02 2.74
CA LEU A 84 -12.33 9.07 2.51
C LEU A 84 -11.60 8.62 3.77
N ARG A 85 -11.78 7.34 4.13
CA ARG A 85 -11.24 6.74 5.36
C ARG A 85 -9.73 6.94 5.57
N PHE A 86 -8.96 7.15 4.50
CA PHE A 86 -7.51 7.39 4.58
C PHE A 86 -7.15 8.83 4.99
N VAL A 87 -8.09 9.78 5.04
CA VAL A 87 -7.79 11.17 5.38
C VAL A 87 -7.51 11.28 6.88
N GLY A 88 -6.40 11.92 7.22
CA GLY A 88 -5.99 12.11 8.61
C GLY A 88 -4.48 12.00 8.79
N ARG A 89 -4.08 11.76 10.04
CA ARG A 89 -2.70 11.53 10.45
C ARG A 89 -2.49 10.03 10.60
N TRP A 90 -1.37 9.55 10.09
CA TRP A 90 -0.99 8.14 10.10
C TRP A 90 0.48 8.02 10.46
N ALA A 91 0.92 6.92 11.07
CA ALA A 91 2.33 6.73 11.39
C ALA A 91 2.71 5.25 11.30
N ALA A 92 4.01 4.94 11.16
CA ALA A 92 4.45 3.54 11.10
C ALA A 92 4.20 2.78 12.41
N ASP A 93 4.17 3.50 13.54
CA ASP A 93 3.81 3.01 14.86
C ASP A 93 3.22 4.15 15.71
N SER A 94 2.59 3.80 16.84
CA SER A 94 1.91 4.78 17.70
C SER A 94 2.86 5.79 18.35
N GLY A 95 4.14 5.43 18.58
CA GLY A 95 5.15 6.34 19.12
C GLY A 95 5.53 7.45 18.15
N LEU A 96 5.42 7.20 16.84
CA LEU A 96 5.69 8.18 15.79
C LEU A 96 4.51 9.12 15.51
N CYS A 97 3.33 8.86 16.07
CA CYS A 97 2.17 9.74 15.88
C CYS A 97 2.42 11.17 16.37
N ALA A 98 3.27 11.40 17.37
CA ALA A 98 3.55 12.76 17.86
C ALA A 98 4.63 13.49 17.05
N THR A 99 5.58 12.76 16.47
CA THR A 99 6.85 13.33 15.98
C THR A 99 7.00 13.24 14.47
N ALA A 100 6.52 12.17 13.86
CA ALA A 100 6.72 11.87 12.44
C ALA A 100 5.46 11.27 11.79
N PRO A 101 4.29 11.94 11.85
CA PRO A 101 3.11 11.48 11.15
C PRO A 101 3.21 11.72 9.64
N TRP A 102 2.71 10.77 8.88
CA TRP A 102 2.22 10.95 7.53
C TRP A 102 0.92 11.75 7.58
N GLN A 103 0.78 12.71 6.67
CA GLN A 103 -0.40 13.55 6.58
C GLN A 103 -1.11 13.28 5.26
N PHE A 104 -2.29 12.67 5.36
CA PHE A 104 -3.18 12.46 4.22
C PHE A 104 -4.31 13.49 4.26
N THR A 105 -4.51 14.17 3.15
CA THR A 105 -5.70 15.00 2.91
C THR A 105 -6.52 14.40 1.77
N ALA A 106 -7.67 14.98 1.43
CA ALA A 106 -8.45 14.53 0.28
C ALA A 106 -7.70 14.68 -1.05
N GLN A 107 -6.63 15.49 -1.10
CA GLN A 107 -5.97 15.90 -2.34
C GLN A 107 -4.45 15.67 -2.33
N SER A 108 -3.87 15.30 -1.20
CA SER A 108 -2.42 15.18 -1.07
C SER A 108 -1.98 14.20 0.01
N LEU A 109 -0.72 13.79 -0.12
CA LEU A 109 0.04 13.07 0.89
C LEU A 109 1.35 13.84 1.16
N SER A 110 1.70 13.97 2.43
CA SER A 110 3.03 14.37 2.88
C SER A 110 3.59 13.31 3.83
N THR A 111 4.81 12.86 3.58
CA THR A 111 5.50 11.86 4.41
C THR A 111 6.59 12.51 5.27
N PRO A 112 6.98 11.89 6.40
CA PRO A 112 8.10 12.37 7.22
C PRO A 112 9.44 12.38 6.49
N ALA A 113 9.61 11.50 5.49
CA ALA A 113 10.81 11.43 4.66
C ALA A 113 10.88 12.54 3.58
N GLY A 114 9.95 13.51 3.59
CA GLY A 114 9.94 14.64 2.67
C GLY A 114 9.29 14.37 1.32
N ALA A 115 8.73 13.17 1.10
CA ALA A 115 7.94 12.92 -0.10
C ALA A 115 6.59 13.63 -0.02
N HIS A 116 6.22 14.30 -1.10
CA HIS A 116 4.93 14.97 -1.26
C HIS A 116 4.24 14.49 -2.53
N CYS A 117 2.97 14.12 -2.44
CA CYS A 117 2.17 13.69 -3.57
C CYS A 117 0.91 14.52 -3.71
N ARG A 118 0.58 14.92 -4.94
CA ARG A 118 -0.70 15.53 -5.30
C ARG A 118 -1.59 14.49 -5.98
N PHE A 119 -2.78 14.26 -5.44
CA PHE A 119 -3.72 13.29 -5.97
C PHE A 119 -4.40 13.83 -7.22
N ARG A 120 -4.44 13.00 -8.26
CA ARG A 120 -5.09 13.29 -9.55
C ARG A 120 -6.42 12.58 -9.68
N ARG A 121 -6.51 11.37 -9.12
CA ARG A 121 -7.71 10.56 -9.09
C ARG A 121 -7.68 9.65 -7.88
N VAL A 122 -8.83 9.50 -7.22
CA VAL A 122 -9.05 8.56 -6.13
C VAL A 122 -10.18 7.63 -6.55
N GLU A 123 -9.91 6.33 -6.61
CA GLU A 123 -10.87 5.30 -6.98
C GLU A 123 -11.07 4.36 -5.79
N LYS A 124 -12.32 4.17 -5.36
CA LYS A 124 -12.65 3.20 -4.30
C LYS A 124 -12.51 1.79 -4.84
N THR A 125 -11.95 0.90 -4.03
CA THR A 125 -11.81 -0.52 -4.35
C THR A 125 -12.30 -1.37 -3.17
N PRO A 126 -12.60 -2.67 -3.37
CA PRO A 126 -12.88 -3.56 -2.25
C PRO A 126 -11.70 -3.56 -1.27
N GLY A 127 -11.94 -3.14 -0.02
CA GLY A 127 -10.93 -3.10 1.03
C GLY A 127 -10.01 -1.87 1.02
N GLY A 128 -10.24 -0.85 0.18
CA GLY A 128 -9.47 0.38 0.25
C GLY A 128 -9.65 1.36 -0.91
N VAL A 129 -8.55 2.01 -1.31
CA VAL A 129 -8.55 2.98 -2.41
C VAL A 129 -7.29 2.85 -3.28
N ASP A 130 -7.46 3.13 -4.56
CA ASP A 130 -6.36 3.30 -5.51
C ASP A 130 -6.27 4.79 -5.87
N ILE A 131 -5.07 5.36 -5.77
CA ILE A 131 -4.83 6.78 -5.99
C ILE A 131 -3.79 6.94 -7.09
N SER A 132 -4.18 7.63 -8.16
CA SER A 132 -3.21 8.13 -9.15
C SER A 132 -2.68 9.47 -8.66
N ALA A 133 -1.37 9.60 -8.52
CA ALA A 133 -0.74 10.78 -7.95
C ALA A 133 0.46 11.28 -8.78
N LEU A 134 0.86 12.51 -8.48
CA LEU A 134 2.13 13.06 -8.91
C LEU A 134 2.96 13.33 -7.65
N CYS A 135 4.09 12.64 -7.52
CA CYS A 135 4.92 12.63 -6.32
C CYS A 135 6.28 13.25 -6.58
N THR A 136 6.77 14.01 -5.60
CA THR A 136 8.14 14.51 -5.51
C THR A 136 8.82 13.85 -4.32
N ALA A 137 9.89 13.08 -4.56
CA ALA A 137 10.73 12.47 -3.53
C ALA A 137 12.18 12.80 -3.86
N GLU A 138 12.68 13.90 -3.30
CA GLU A 138 14.04 14.43 -3.53
C GLU A 138 14.42 14.53 -5.02
N GLY A 139 13.53 15.12 -5.84
CA GLY A 139 13.75 15.19 -7.27
C GLY A 139 12.55 15.71 -8.06
N PRO A 140 12.57 15.55 -9.40
CA PRO A 140 11.47 15.97 -10.25
C PRO A 140 10.18 15.21 -9.95
N GLU A 141 9.04 15.85 -10.23
CA GLU A 141 7.72 15.26 -10.06
C GLU A 141 7.53 14.06 -11.00
N ARG A 142 7.15 12.91 -10.44
CA ARG A 142 6.92 11.65 -11.16
C ARG A 142 5.48 11.17 -10.96
N ARG A 143 4.93 10.49 -11.96
CA ARG A 143 3.64 9.81 -11.81
C ARG A 143 3.82 8.60 -10.91
N ASP A 144 2.84 8.38 -10.05
CA ASP A 144 2.81 7.24 -9.15
C ASP A 144 1.38 6.70 -9.02
N ARG A 145 1.30 5.43 -8.62
CA ARG A 145 0.07 4.76 -8.24
C ARG A 145 0.21 4.29 -6.80
N ILE A 146 -0.52 4.94 -5.92
CA ILE A 146 -0.60 4.60 -4.50
C ILE A 146 -1.78 3.66 -4.30
N ARG A 147 -1.58 2.55 -3.59
CA ARG A 147 -2.66 1.65 -3.16
C ARG A 147 -2.74 1.69 -1.65
N LEU A 148 -3.94 1.95 -1.14
CA LEU A 148 -4.22 1.92 0.28
C LEU A 148 -5.16 0.75 0.55
N ARG A 149 -4.83 -0.10 1.51
CA ARG A 149 -5.66 -1.22 1.96
C ARG A 149 -5.83 -1.20 3.47
N PHE A 150 -7.03 -1.46 3.97
CA PHE A 150 -7.32 -1.43 5.40
C PHE A 150 -7.32 -2.85 5.97
N ALA A 151 -6.44 -3.10 6.93
CA ALA A 151 -6.35 -4.36 7.66
C ALA A 151 -7.14 -4.24 8.96
N GLU A 152 -8.45 -4.53 8.91
CA GLU A 152 -9.37 -4.37 10.05
C GLU A 152 -8.90 -5.14 11.29
N SER A 153 -8.38 -6.36 11.11
CA SER A 153 -7.89 -7.20 12.20
C SER A 153 -6.66 -6.64 12.90
N ALA A 154 -5.90 -5.77 12.24
CA ALA A 154 -4.67 -5.17 12.75
C ALA A 154 -4.85 -3.69 13.11
N GLY A 155 -6.01 -3.08 12.83
CA GLY A 155 -6.22 -1.66 13.04
C GLY A 155 -5.29 -0.77 12.20
N ALA A 156 -4.85 -1.23 11.02
CA ALA A 156 -3.82 -0.58 10.22
C ALA A 156 -4.24 -0.31 8.76
N MET A 157 -3.55 0.63 8.11
CA MET A 157 -3.61 0.89 6.68
C MET A 157 -2.29 0.47 6.05
N LEU A 158 -2.33 -0.44 5.08
CA LEU A 158 -1.20 -0.78 4.23
C LEU A 158 -1.12 0.25 3.10
N PHE A 159 0.06 0.84 2.96
CA PHE A 159 0.44 1.79 1.93
C PHE A 159 1.42 1.11 0.97
N GLU A 160 1.08 1.09 -0.32
CA GLU A 160 1.97 0.64 -1.39
C GLU A 160 2.15 1.74 -2.42
N SER A 161 3.38 1.91 -2.91
CA SER A 161 3.72 2.93 -3.92
C SER A 161 4.88 2.46 -4.79
N THR A 162 4.98 3.01 -6.02
CA THR A 162 6.15 2.75 -6.88
C THR A 162 7.32 3.71 -6.62
N THR A 163 7.07 4.82 -5.92
CA THR A 163 8.07 5.89 -5.70
C THR A 163 8.45 6.12 -4.25
N ILE A 164 7.61 5.68 -3.31
CA ILE A 164 7.80 5.75 -1.87
C ILE A 164 7.81 4.30 -1.36
N ALA A 165 8.62 4.01 -0.34
CA ALA A 165 8.66 2.68 0.25
C ALA A 165 7.28 2.28 0.82
N ASP A 166 6.95 0.99 0.69
CA ASP A 166 5.74 0.42 1.26
C ASP A 166 5.77 0.48 2.79
N ALA A 167 4.61 0.66 3.42
CA ALA A 167 4.50 0.79 4.86
C ALA A 167 3.17 0.27 5.41
N GLY A 168 3.20 -0.31 6.60
CA GLY A 168 2.01 -0.45 7.45
C GLY A 168 1.89 0.79 8.32
N LEU A 169 0.71 1.40 8.36
CA LEU A 169 0.46 2.65 9.08
C LEU A 169 -0.69 2.49 10.07
N VAL A 170 -0.49 2.93 11.30
CA VAL A 170 -1.56 3.11 12.30
C VAL A 170 -2.18 4.49 12.16
N TYR A 171 -3.48 4.60 12.42
CA TYR A 171 -4.13 5.91 12.49
C TYR A 171 -3.57 6.67 13.70
N CYS A 172 -3.45 7.99 13.62
CA CYS A 172 -3.06 8.82 14.74
C CYS A 172 -4.28 9.65 15.16
N ARG A 173 -4.86 9.33 16.32
CA ARG A 173 -5.97 10.13 16.85
C ARG A 173 -5.50 11.59 17.06
N PRO A 174 -6.37 12.57 16.79
CA PRO A 174 -6.09 13.98 17.08
C PRO A 174 -6.02 14.26 18.59
#